data_AF-A0A7W8SFR4-F1
#
_entry.id   AF-A0A7W8SFR4-F1
#
_cell.length_a   1.000
_cell.length_b   1.000
_cell.length_c   1.000
_cell.angle_alpha   90.00
_cell.angle_beta   90.00
_cell.angle_gamma   90.00
#
_symmetry.space_group_name_H-M   'P 1'
#
loop_
_entity.id
_entity.type
_entity.pdbx_description
1 polymer ?
#
loop_
_entity_poly.entity_id
_entity_poly.type
_entity_poly.pdbx_seq_one_letter_code
_entity_poly.pdbx_strand_id
1 'polypeptide(L)'
;MTVLYPFVPPPALTADQLDRLAAAVASERAFDATFAGTGWFGSDVLWLAPDPAEPFRRLTLAVWREFPEHPPYEGAFADIHPHLTVADRALGGPGDLERAEAAVRHGLPITQRVDHALLVAGTDAPRSWRTVRRLPLARG
;
A
#
# COMPACT_ATOMS: atom_id res chain seq x y z
N MET A 1 1.18 -2.40 1.94
CA MET A 1 0.77 -0.98 1.97
C MET A 1 0.50 -0.56 0.54
N THR A 2 -0.71 -0.11 0.24
CA THR A 2 -1.04 0.42 -1.08
C THR A 2 -0.54 1.87 -1.18
N VAL A 3 0.20 2.18 -2.24
CA VAL A 3 0.70 3.55 -2.49
C VAL A 3 -0.31 4.34 -3.32
N LEU A 4 -0.75 3.77 -4.46
CA LEU A 4 -1.75 4.37 -5.34
C LEU A 4 -2.56 3.27 -6.03
N TYR A 5 -3.88 3.39 -6.02
CA TYR A 5 -4.81 2.51 -6.70
C TYR A 5 -6.15 3.24 -6.90
N PRO A 6 -6.88 3.04 -8.02
CA PRO A 6 -6.44 2.35 -9.23
C PRO A 6 -5.34 3.11 -9.96
N PHE A 7 -4.64 2.44 -10.87
CA PHE A 7 -3.52 3.01 -11.62
C PHE A 7 -3.58 2.61 -13.09
N VAL A 8 -2.73 3.22 -13.92
CA VAL A 8 -2.66 2.93 -15.36
C VAL A 8 -2.50 1.43 -15.59
N PRO A 9 -3.36 0.80 -16.42
CA PRO A 9 -3.26 -0.63 -16.69
C PRO A 9 -1.97 -0.95 -17.47
N PRO A 10 -1.31 -2.10 -17.24
CA PRO A 10 -0.01 -2.40 -17.83
C PRO A 10 0.10 -2.25 -19.36
N PRO A 11 -0.91 -2.62 -20.18
CA PRO A 11 -0.84 -2.42 -21.62
C PRO A 11 -0.81 -0.95 -22.07
N ALA A 12 -1.27 -0.03 -21.22
CA ALA A 12 -1.31 1.41 -21.49
C ALA A 12 -0.14 2.18 -20.86
N LEU A 13 0.68 1.53 -20.03
CA LEU A 13 1.85 2.16 -19.42
C LEU A 13 2.95 2.36 -20.46
N THR A 14 3.32 3.62 -20.69
CA THR A 14 4.44 3.97 -21.56
C THR A 14 5.78 3.89 -20.83
N ALA A 15 6.88 3.82 -21.58
CA ALA A 15 8.23 3.87 -20.99
C ALA A 15 8.46 5.17 -20.19
N ASP A 16 8.02 6.31 -20.73
CA ASP A 16 8.10 7.61 -20.06
C ASP A 16 7.34 7.62 -18.72
N GLN A 17 6.11 7.08 -18.69
CA GLN A 17 5.34 6.96 -17.45
C GLN A 17 6.05 6.04 -16.44
N LEU A 18 6.64 4.94 -16.89
CA LEU A 18 7.39 4.06 -16.00
C LEU A 18 8.64 4.75 -15.41
N ASP A 19 9.31 5.60 -16.17
CA ASP A 19 10.48 6.35 -15.71
C ASP A 19 10.09 7.46 -14.74
N ARG A 20 8.99 8.18 -15.01
CA ARG A 20 8.40 9.17 -14.09
C ARG A 20 7.95 8.53 -12.78
N LEU A 21 7.30 7.36 -12.86
CA LEU A 21 6.92 6.57 -11.68
C LEU A 21 8.15 6.14 -10.86
N ALA A 22 9.20 5.66 -11.53
CA ALA A 22 10.44 5.29 -10.86
C ALA A 22 11.11 6.50 -10.19
N ALA A 23 11.13 7.66 -10.85
CA ALA A 23 11.67 8.90 -10.29
C ALA A 23 10.85 9.38 -9.07
N ALA A 24 9.52 9.34 -9.14
CA ALA A 24 8.65 9.68 -8.02
C ALA A 24 8.91 8.79 -6.79
N VAL A 25 9.00 7.47 -6.99
CA VAL A 25 9.32 6.53 -5.90
C VAL A 25 10.73 6.76 -5.36
N ALA A 26 11.71 6.99 -6.23
CA ALA A 26 13.09 7.25 -5.83
C ALA A 26 13.30 8.61 -5.16
N SER A 27 12.32 9.52 -5.23
CA SER A 27 12.38 10.81 -4.51
C SER A 27 12.28 10.64 -2.98
N GLU A 28 11.69 9.54 -2.51
CA GLU A 28 11.64 9.20 -1.09
C GLU A 28 12.81 8.28 -0.71
N ARG A 29 13.45 8.60 0.42
CA ARG A 29 14.49 7.73 1.00
C ARG A 29 13.86 6.51 1.64
N ALA A 30 14.51 5.36 1.51
CA ALA A 30 14.14 4.15 2.22
C ALA A 30 14.10 4.42 3.74
N PHE A 31 13.06 3.95 4.41
CA PHE A 31 12.76 4.25 5.82
C PHE A 31 12.36 2.99 6.58
N ASP A 32 12.42 3.03 7.90
CA ASP A 32 11.95 1.94 8.74
C ASP A 32 10.54 2.28 9.24
N ALA A 33 9.68 1.26 9.30
CA ALA A 33 8.32 1.40 9.80
C ALA A 33 8.03 0.28 10.80
N THR A 34 7.41 0.64 11.92
CA THR A 34 6.96 -0.28 12.95
C THR A 34 5.44 -0.37 12.95
N PHE A 35 4.94 -1.60 12.99
CA PHE A 35 3.51 -1.90 13.12
C PHE A 35 3.30 -2.48 14.51
N ALA A 36 2.81 -1.65 15.44
CA ALA A 36 2.69 -2.02 16.85
C ALA A 36 1.26 -2.28 17.31
N GLY A 37 0.26 -1.90 16.50
CA GLY A 37 -1.14 -1.99 16.87
C GLY A 37 -2.04 -2.28 15.68
N THR A 38 -3.18 -2.87 16.00
CA THR A 38 -4.27 -3.12 15.06
C THR A 38 -5.28 -1.97 15.10
N GLY A 39 -5.93 -1.75 13.98
CA GLY A 39 -7.04 -0.83 13.81
C GLY A 39 -8.10 -1.44 12.91
N TRP A 40 -9.27 -0.81 12.89
CA TRP A 40 -10.42 -1.28 12.16
C TRP A 40 -11.05 -0.16 11.34
N PHE A 41 -11.48 -0.46 10.11
CA PHE A 41 -12.45 0.37 9.40
C PHE A 41 -13.84 -0.22 9.62
N GLY A 42 -14.60 0.41 10.52
CA GLY A 42 -15.88 -0.14 10.98
C GLY A 42 -15.69 -1.56 11.50
N SER A 43 -16.50 -2.49 11.02
CA SER A 43 -16.33 -3.91 11.31
C SER A 43 -15.67 -4.69 10.15
N ASP A 44 -15.41 -4.06 9.01
CA ASP A 44 -15.23 -4.77 7.74
C ASP A 44 -13.78 -5.01 7.34
N VAL A 45 -12.85 -4.18 7.83
CA VAL A 45 -11.42 -4.30 7.50
C VAL A 45 -10.57 -4.19 8.75
N LEU A 46 -9.78 -5.21 9.02
CA LEU A 46 -8.73 -5.22 10.04
C LEU A 46 -7.41 -4.81 9.41
N TRP A 47 -6.67 -3.90 10.04
CA TRP A 47 -5.41 -3.38 9.52
C TRP A 47 -4.39 -3.07 10.62
N LEU A 48 -3.13 -2.86 10.24
CA LEU A 48 -2.05 -2.39 11.13
C LEU A 48 -1.63 -0.96 10.77
N ALA A 49 -1.44 -0.13 11.80
CA ALA A 49 -0.94 1.24 11.66
C ALA A 49 0.58 1.24 11.48
N PRO A 50 1.15 1.88 10.45
CA PRO A 50 2.58 2.14 10.39
C PRO A 50 2.97 3.31 11.30
N ASP A 51 4.12 3.20 11.95
CA ASP A 51 4.80 4.29 12.65
C ASP A 51 6.28 4.37 12.23
N PRO A 52 6.74 5.48 11.62
CA PRO A 52 5.97 6.65 11.23
C PRO A 52 5.08 6.39 9.99
N ALA A 53 3.88 6.96 9.98
CA ALA A 53 2.99 6.91 8.81
C ALA A 53 3.40 7.91 7.70
N GLU A 54 4.10 8.98 8.09
CA GLU A 54 4.40 10.11 7.21
C GLU A 54 5.18 9.73 5.93
N PRO A 55 6.21 8.87 5.96
CA PRO A 55 6.90 8.47 4.73
C PRO A 55 5.99 7.78 3.70
N PHE A 56 5.01 7.00 4.15
CA PHE A 56 4.02 6.41 3.25
C PHE A 56 3.09 7.47 2.63
N ARG A 57 2.68 8.47 3.42
CA ARG A 57 1.88 9.61 2.90
C ARG A 57 2.64 10.37 1.83
N ARG A 58 3.91 10.70 2.10
CA ARG A 58 4.76 11.40 1.13
C ARG A 58 4.98 10.58 -0.14
N LEU A 59 5.19 9.27 -0.02
CA LEU A 59 5.30 8.37 -1.17
C LEU A 59 4.03 8.37 -2.03
N THR A 60 2.85 8.27 -1.42
CA THR A 60 1.57 8.39 -2.15
C THR A 60 1.44 9.75 -2.83
N LEU A 61 1.75 10.85 -2.13
CA LEU A 61 1.70 12.20 -2.69
C LEU A 61 2.70 12.40 -3.83
N ALA A 62 3.92 11.88 -3.72
CA ALA A 62 4.94 11.96 -4.77
C ALA A 62 4.48 11.26 -6.05
N VAL A 63 3.91 10.06 -5.93
CA VAL A 63 3.36 9.34 -7.09
C VAL A 63 2.13 10.08 -7.64
N TRP A 64 1.20 10.51 -6.80
CA TRP A 64 -0.01 11.20 -7.27
C TRP A 64 0.30 12.52 -7.98
N ARG A 65 1.32 13.28 -7.55
CA ARG A 65 1.75 14.50 -8.25
C ARG A 65 2.18 14.25 -9.70
N GLU A 66 2.79 13.11 -9.98
CA GLU A 66 3.16 12.73 -11.35
C GLU A 66 1.98 12.17 -12.16
N PHE A 67 0.95 11.66 -11.49
CA PHE A 67 -0.21 11.05 -12.11
C PHE A 67 -1.51 11.67 -11.56
N PRO A 68 -1.73 12.98 -11.74
CA PRO A 68 -2.86 13.68 -11.13
C PRO A 68 -4.22 13.17 -11.61
N GLU A 69 -4.28 12.55 -12.79
CA GLU A 69 -5.47 11.90 -13.35
C GLU A 69 -5.86 10.61 -12.61
N HIS A 70 -5.00 10.11 -11.73
CA HIS A 70 -5.19 8.90 -10.94
C HIS A 70 -5.17 9.23 -9.43
N PRO A 71 -6.19 9.92 -8.89
CA PRO A 71 -6.25 10.19 -7.46
C PRO A 71 -6.34 8.89 -6.63
N PRO A 72 -5.73 8.83 -5.44
CA PRO A 72 -5.81 7.67 -4.57
C PRO A 72 -7.26 7.28 -4.28
N TYR A 73 -7.59 6.02 -4.53
CA TYR A 73 -8.93 5.46 -4.43
C TYR A 73 -9.98 6.30 -5.17
N GLU A 74 -9.61 6.85 -6.32
CA GLU A 74 -10.47 7.71 -7.15
C GLU A 74 -10.98 8.96 -6.41
N GLY A 75 -10.30 9.37 -5.33
CA GLY A 75 -10.73 10.49 -4.49
C GLY A 75 -11.85 10.14 -3.50
N ALA A 76 -12.14 8.86 -3.27
CA ALA A 76 -13.19 8.41 -2.36
C ALA A 76 -12.97 8.81 -0.89
N PHE A 77 -11.74 9.16 -0.51
CA PHE A 77 -11.37 9.54 0.85
C PHE A 77 -10.72 10.92 0.87
N ALA A 78 -11.11 11.74 1.86
CA ALA A 78 -10.57 13.09 2.04
C ALA A 78 -9.08 13.07 2.44
N ASP A 79 -8.68 12.04 3.20
CA ASP A 79 -7.32 11.89 3.72
C ASP A 79 -6.70 10.58 3.25
N ILE A 80 -5.42 10.63 2.89
CA ILE A 80 -4.60 9.43 2.68
C ILE A 80 -4.44 8.74 4.04
N HIS A 81 -4.81 7.47 4.18
CA HIS A 81 -4.63 6.76 5.45
C HIS A 81 -3.77 5.51 5.22
N PRO A 82 -2.43 5.58 5.42
CA PRO A 82 -1.58 4.42 5.27
C PRO A 82 -1.93 3.33 6.29
N HIS A 83 -2.27 2.15 5.80
CA HIS A 83 -2.58 0.99 6.62
C HIS A 83 -2.14 -0.31 5.91
N LEU A 84 -1.74 -1.32 6.68
CA LEU A 84 -1.51 -2.66 6.17
C LEU A 84 -2.72 -3.53 6.49
N THR A 85 -3.58 -3.78 5.50
CA THR A 85 -4.71 -4.70 5.65
C THR A 85 -4.23 -6.09 6.04
N VAL A 86 -4.82 -6.63 7.11
CA VAL A 86 -4.58 -7.99 7.61
C VAL A 86 -5.71 -8.91 7.16
N ALA A 87 -6.95 -8.44 7.25
CA ALA A 87 -8.13 -9.20 6.86
C ALA A 87 -9.27 -8.27 6.40
N ASP A 88 -10.12 -8.80 5.53
CA ASP A 88 -11.29 -8.14 4.96
C ASP A 88 -12.49 -9.09 5.07
N ARG A 89 -13.63 -8.60 5.59
CA ARG A 89 -14.85 -9.40 5.77
C ARG A 89 -15.34 -10.00 4.45
N ALA A 90 -15.17 -9.31 3.33
CA ALA A 90 -15.61 -9.82 2.02
C ALA A 90 -14.86 -11.09 1.60
N LEU A 91 -13.69 -11.35 2.19
CA LEU A 91 -12.84 -12.51 1.90
C LEU A 91 -12.84 -13.57 3.02
N GLY A 92 -13.59 -13.34 4.11
CA GLY A 92 -13.59 -14.18 5.31
C GLY A 92 -14.99 -14.63 5.73
N GLY A 93 -15.04 -15.60 6.64
CA GLY A 93 -16.25 -16.05 7.31
C GLY A 93 -16.51 -15.34 8.65
N PRO A 94 -17.64 -15.66 9.30
CA PRO A 94 -17.97 -15.11 10.62
C PRO A 94 -16.86 -15.35 11.66
N GLY A 95 -16.45 -14.28 12.34
CA GLY A 95 -15.44 -14.32 13.39
C GLY A 95 -13.98 -14.42 12.90
N ASP A 96 -13.73 -14.45 11.58
CA ASP A 96 -12.37 -14.59 11.06
C ASP A 96 -11.49 -13.37 11.34
N LEU A 97 -12.06 -12.16 11.29
CA LEU A 97 -11.28 -10.95 11.52
C LEU A 97 -10.85 -10.85 12.99
N GLU A 98 -11.72 -11.21 13.94
CA GLU A 98 -11.39 -11.26 15.37
C GLU A 98 -10.32 -12.32 15.68
N ARG A 99 -10.41 -13.49 15.02
CA ARG A 99 -9.37 -14.52 15.11
C ARG A 99 -8.04 -14.04 14.50
N ALA A 100 -8.10 -13.37 13.35
CA ALA A 100 -6.92 -12.81 12.70
C ALA A 100 -6.29 -11.70 13.55
N GLU A 101 -7.09 -10.87 14.21
CA GLU A 101 -6.62 -9.84 15.13
C GLU A 101 -5.90 -10.45 16.34
N ALA A 102 -6.50 -11.45 16.99
CA ALA A 102 -5.85 -12.16 18.09
C ALA A 102 -4.52 -12.78 17.64
N ALA A 103 -4.51 -13.45 16.49
CA ALA A 103 -3.31 -14.07 15.94
C ALA A 103 -2.20 -13.05 15.63
N VAL A 104 -2.52 -11.94 14.94
CA VAL A 104 -1.50 -10.96 14.54
C VAL A 104 -0.93 -10.23 15.75
N ARG A 105 -1.74 -9.92 16.78
CA ARG A 105 -1.29 -9.25 18.01
C ARG A 105 -0.17 -10.00 18.73
N HIS A 106 -0.12 -11.32 18.66
CA HIS A 106 0.97 -12.11 19.25
C HIS A 106 2.33 -11.89 18.58
N GLY A 107 2.35 -11.43 17.33
CA GLY A 107 3.58 -11.15 16.57
C GLY A 107 3.98 -9.68 16.54
N LEU A 108 3.22 -8.77 17.16
CA LEU A 108 3.54 -7.34 17.18
C LEU A 108 4.46 -7.00 18.38
N PRO A 109 5.32 -5.97 18.25
CA PRO A 109 5.51 -5.11 17.08
C PRO A 109 6.34 -5.78 15.97
N ILE A 110 6.00 -5.47 14.71
CA ILE A 110 6.80 -5.84 13.52
C ILE A 110 7.49 -4.58 13.01
N THR A 111 8.82 -4.58 12.95
CA THR A 111 9.60 -3.51 12.34
C THR A 111 10.20 -3.98 11.03
N GLN A 112 10.01 -3.20 9.96
CA GLN A 112 10.52 -3.53 8.64
C GLN A 112 11.16 -2.31 7.99
N ARG A 113 12.28 -2.56 7.30
CA ARG A 113 12.87 -1.60 6.37
C ARG A 113 12.10 -1.61 5.05
N VAL A 114 11.58 -0.45 4.67
CA VAL A 114 10.92 -0.21 3.38
C VAL A 114 11.93 0.40 2.42
N ASP A 115 12.34 -0.37 1.42
CA ASP A 115 13.38 0.00 0.45
C ASP A 115 12.90 0.03 -1.01
N HIS A 116 11.65 -0.37 -1.28
CA HIS A 116 11.06 -0.33 -2.62
C HIS A 116 9.53 -0.28 -2.58
N ALA A 117 8.95 0.19 -3.68
CA ALA A 117 7.57 -0.05 -4.05
C ALA A 117 7.50 -1.13 -5.16
N LEU A 118 6.32 -1.73 -5.32
CA LEU A 118 6.05 -2.66 -6.40
C LEU A 118 4.93 -2.09 -7.28
N LEU A 119 5.18 -2.01 -8.58
CA LEU A 119 4.11 -1.95 -9.56
C LEU A 119 3.56 -3.37 -9.71
N VAL A 120 2.33 -3.57 -9.28
CA VAL A 120 1.61 -4.85 -9.36
C VAL A 120 0.39 -4.72 -10.25
N ALA A 121 0.05 -5.78 -10.96
CA ALA A 121 -1.16 -5.83 -11.77
C ALA A 121 -1.83 -7.19 -11.65
N GLY A 122 -3.15 -7.16 -11.62
CA GLY A 122 -4.01 -8.34 -11.51
C GLY A 122 -5.42 -8.00 -11.98
N THR A 123 -6.31 -8.97 -11.84
CA THR A 123 -7.74 -8.86 -12.05
C THR A 123 -8.46 -9.37 -10.81
N ASP A 124 -9.79 -9.36 -10.80
CA ASP A 124 -10.57 -9.93 -9.69
C ASP A 124 -10.51 -11.47 -9.65
N ALA A 125 -9.86 -12.10 -10.64
CA ALA A 125 -9.65 -13.53 -10.62
C ALA A 125 -8.69 -13.93 -9.49
N PRO A 126 -8.95 -15.03 -8.77
CA PRO A 126 -8.06 -15.51 -7.72
C PRO A 126 -6.63 -15.72 -8.21
N ARG A 127 -5.64 -15.28 -7.43
CA ARG A 127 -4.20 -15.46 -7.71
C ARG A 127 -3.72 -14.83 -9.04
N SER A 128 -4.41 -13.81 -9.53
CA SER A 128 -4.06 -13.10 -10.78
C SER A 128 -2.96 -12.04 -10.63
N TRP A 129 -2.72 -11.57 -9.39
CA TRP A 129 -1.79 -10.50 -9.10
C TRP A 129 -0.35 -10.93 -9.30
N ARG A 130 0.40 -10.13 -10.06
CA ARG A 130 1.83 -10.30 -10.29
C ARG A 130 2.59 -9.00 -10.15
N THR A 131 3.86 -9.12 -9.77
CA THR A 131 4.79 -7.99 -9.82
C THR A 131 5.15 -7.72 -11.28
N VAL A 132 4.93 -6.48 -11.72
CA VAL A 132 5.33 -5.99 -13.04
C VAL A 132 6.72 -5.36 -12.96
N ARG A 133 6.97 -4.53 -11.94
CA ARG A 133 8.26 -3.86 -11.74
C ARG A 133 8.53 -3.60 -10.26
N ARG A 134 9.78 -3.76 -9.84
CA ARG A 134 10.29 -3.27 -8.55
C ARG A 134 10.84 -1.86 -8.74
N LEU A 135 10.45 -0.94 -7.86
CA LEU A 135 10.79 0.48 -7.91
C LEU A 135 11.55 0.83 -6.62
N PRO A 136 12.89 0.87 -6.63
CA PRO A 136 13.67 1.16 -5.44
C PRO A 136 13.40 2.58 -4.92
N LEU A 137 13.30 2.73 -3.60
CA LEU A 137 13.42 4.03 -2.93
C LEU A 137 14.90 4.46 -2.96
N ALA A 138 15.17 5.76 -2.75
CA ALA A 138 16.55 6.23 -2.62
C ALA A 138 17.24 5.57 -1.42
N ARG A 139 18.53 5.27 -1.59
CA ARG A 139 19.34 4.77 -0.46
C ARG A 139 19.44 5.86 0.62
N GLY A 140 19.32 5.42 1.87
CA GLY A 140 19.51 6.24 3.07
C GLY A 140 20.95 6.69 3.20
#